data_AF-A0A7J8SLA2-F1
#
_entry.id   AF-A0A7J8SLA2-F1
#
_cell.length_a   1.000
_cell.length_b   1.000
_cell.length_c   1.000
_cell.angle_alpha   90.00
_cell.angle_beta   90.00
_cell.angle_gamma   90.00
#
_symmetry.space_group_name_H-M   'P 1'
#
loop_
_entity.id
_entity.type
_entity.pdbx_description
1 polymer ?
#
loop_
_entity_poly.entity_id
_entity_poly.type
_entity_poly.pdbx_seq_one_letter_code
_entity_poly.pdbx_strand_id
1 'polypeptide(L)'
;MASKDGRGPSIWDAFVKTPGHIANNDTGEVFIDQYHRYKTFGDTVKTWMTFNEPRVVSALSFDNGINPPNRCSKQFGNCTDGNSATETYIAAHHLILSHAEAVKTYREKYK
;
A
#
# COMPACT_ATOMS: atom_id res chain seq x y z
N MET A 1 -11.91 -6.03 -1.48
CA MET A 1 -10.96 -7.16 -1.34
C MET A 1 -10.58 -7.62 -2.74
N ALA A 2 -9.30 -7.45 -3.10
CA ALA A 2 -8.80 -7.70 -4.46
C ALA A 2 -9.06 -9.12 -5.00
N SER A 3 -9.38 -10.08 -4.10
CA SER A 3 -9.84 -11.44 -4.41
C SER A 3 -11.25 -11.53 -5.02
N LYS A 4 -12.10 -10.51 -4.90
CA LYS A 4 -13.49 -10.54 -5.41
C LYS A 4 -13.60 -10.36 -6.93
N ASP A 5 -12.61 -9.77 -7.60
CA ASP A 5 -12.71 -9.39 -9.02
C ASP A 5 -11.62 -10.00 -9.92
N GLY A 6 -11.15 -11.21 -9.56
CA GLY A 6 -10.32 -12.04 -10.45
C GLY A 6 -8.86 -11.65 -10.56
N ARG A 7 -8.27 -11.03 -9.53
CA ARG A 7 -6.81 -10.95 -9.39
C ARG A 7 -6.26 -12.37 -9.16
N GLY A 8 -5.25 -12.76 -9.94
CA GLY A 8 -4.53 -14.03 -9.74
C GLY A 8 -3.65 -14.02 -8.48
N PRO A 9 -3.36 -15.19 -7.88
CA PRO A 9 -2.49 -15.26 -6.71
C PRO A 9 -1.10 -14.71 -7.02
N SER A 10 -0.59 -13.91 -6.12
CA SER A 10 0.74 -13.31 -6.15
C SER A 10 1.56 -13.81 -4.98
N ILE A 11 2.89 -13.70 -5.07
CA ILE A 11 3.79 -14.06 -3.97
C ILE A 11 3.49 -13.28 -2.68
N TRP A 12 2.85 -12.11 -2.81
CA TRP A 12 2.37 -11.30 -1.70
C TRP A 12 1.26 -11.96 -0.91
N ASP A 13 0.39 -12.76 -1.55
CA ASP A 13 -0.68 -13.46 -0.85
C ASP A 13 -0.12 -14.53 0.10
N ALA A 14 1.06 -15.09 -0.18
CA ALA A 14 1.77 -15.99 0.73
C ALA A 14 2.50 -15.23 1.85
N PHE A 15 3.12 -14.09 1.51
CA PHE A 15 3.87 -13.27 2.46
C PHE A 15 2.98 -12.59 3.49
N VAL A 16 1.89 -11.92 3.08
CA VAL A 16 0.97 -11.21 3.99
C VAL A 16 0.09 -12.14 4.83
N LYS A 17 -0.06 -13.41 4.42
CA LYS A 17 -0.76 -14.43 5.20
C LYS A 17 0.09 -15.03 6.31
N THR A 18 1.39 -14.74 6.35
CA THR A 18 2.29 -15.26 7.39
C THR A 18 2.23 -14.35 8.62
N PRO A 19 1.70 -14.82 9.77
CA PRO A 19 1.57 -13.98 10.96
C PRO A 19 2.94 -13.49 11.46
N GLY A 20 3.01 -12.23 11.88
CA GLY A 20 4.21 -11.59 12.42
C GLY A 20 5.07 -10.86 11.37
N HIS A 21 4.76 -10.99 10.08
CA HIS A 21 5.49 -10.28 9.01
C HIS A 21 5.00 -8.84 8.79
N ILE A 22 3.77 -8.54 9.21
CA ILE A 22 3.16 -7.21 9.17
C ILE A 22 2.68 -6.88 10.58
N ALA A 23 2.94 -5.65 11.04
CA ALA A 23 2.41 -5.17 12.31
C ALA A 23 0.88 -5.37 12.33
N ASN A 24 0.34 -5.97 13.39
CA ASN A 24 -1.08 -6.36 13.52
C ASN A 24 -1.60 -7.43 12.52
N ASN A 25 -0.73 -8.06 11.72
CA ASN A 25 -1.12 -9.01 10.66
C ASN A 25 -2.08 -8.42 9.61
N ASP A 26 -1.96 -7.11 9.35
CA ASP A 26 -2.77 -6.45 8.33
C ASP A 26 -2.48 -7.03 6.93
N THR A 27 -3.50 -7.08 6.07
CA THR A 27 -3.37 -7.64 4.72
C THR A 27 -3.12 -6.54 3.68
N GLY A 28 -2.33 -6.84 2.66
CA GLY A 28 -2.12 -5.95 1.50
C GLY A 28 -3.37 -5.70 0.65
N GLU A 29 -4.53 -6.29 1.01
CA GLU A 29 -5.78 -6.16 0.25
C GLU A 29 -6.37 -4.75 0.29
N VAL A 30 -6.07 -3.96 1.32
CA VAL A 30 -6.57 -2.57 1.45
C VAL A 30 -5.91 -1.65 0.43
N PHE A 31 -4.63 -1.85 0.11
CA PHE A 31 -3.87 -0.95 -0.76
C PHE A 31 -4.36 -0.92 -2.21
N ILE A 32 -5.03 -1.98 -2.67
CA ILE A 32 -5.46 -2.10 -4.07
C ILE A 32 -6.91 -1.63 -4.24
N ASP A 33 -7.72 -1.50 -3.17
CA ASP A 33 -9.17 -1.26 -3.23
C ASP A 33 -9.59 -0.03 -4.07
N GLN A 34 -8.67 0.92 -4.29
CA GLN A 34 -8.88 2.04 -5.20
C GLN A 34 -9.29 1.65 -6.63
N TYR A 35 -8.99 0.43 -7.12
CA TYR A 35 -9.38 0.00 -8.48
C TYR A 35 -10.90 0.01 -8.69
N HIS A 36 -11.72 -0.12 -7.63
CA HIS A 36 -13.19 -0.01 -7.75
C HIS A 36 -13.64 1.36 -8.27
N ARG A 37 -12.83 2.40 -8.06
CA ARG A 37 -13.13 3.77 -8.53
C ARG A 37 -13.11 3.87 -10.06
N TYR A 38 -12.30 3.05 -10.74
CA TYR A 38 -12.26 3.04 -12.21
C TYR A 38 -13.60 2.62 -12.81
N LYS A 39 -14.27 1.63 -12.20
CA LYS A 39 -15.60 1.19 -12.65
C LYS A 39 -16.66 2.27 -12.46
N THR A 40 -16.58 3.04 -11.38
CA THR A 40 -17.61 4.04 -11.03
C THR A 40 -17.45 5.36 -11.79
N PHE A 41 -16.22 5.80 -12.08
CA PHE A 41 -15.98 7.13 -12.64
C PHE A 41 -15.16 7.13 -13.94
N GLY A 42 -14.74 5.98 -14.47
CA GLY A 42 -13.87 5.89 -15.66
C GLY A 42 -14.50 6.39 -16.96
N ASP A 43 -15.83 6.47 -17.00
CA ASP A 43 -16.61 7.10 -18.06
C ASP A 43 -16.36 8.62 -18.13
N THR A 44 -16.13 9.30 -17.01
CA THR A 44 -15.86 10.75 -16.95
C THR A 44 -14.38 11.08 -16.73
N VAL A 45 -13.71 10.37 -15.82
CA VAL A 45 -12.31 10.63 -15.44
C VAL A 45 -11.36 9.89 -16.38
N LYS A 46 -10.54 10.65 -17.13
CA LYS A 46 -9.60 10.10 -18.12
C LYS A 46 -8.15 10.05 -17.65
N THR A 47 -7.81 10.84 -16.65
CA THR A 47 -6.46 10.92 -16.09
C THR A 47 -6.51 10.54 -14.62
N TRP A 48 -5.72 9.53 -14.25
CA TRP A 48 -5.74 8.94 -12.92
C TRP A 48 -4.34 9.04 -12.28
N MET A 49 -4.33 9.41 -11.00
CA MET A 49 -3.16 9.27 -10.13
C MET A 49 -3.43 8.12 -9.16
N THR A 50 -2.41 7.30 -8.88
CA THR A 50 -2.51 6.16 -7.95
C THR A 50 -2.17 6.60 -6.53
N PHE A 51 -0.98 7.17 -6.32
CA PHE A 51 -0.55 7.69 -5.03
C PHE A 51 0.02 9.10 -5.18
N ASN A 52 -0.28 9.94 -4.20
CA ASN A 52 0.45 11.18 -3.99
C ASN A 52 1.67 10.88 -3.12
N GLU A 53 2.87 11.20 -3.62
CA GLU A 53 4.13 11.21 -2.87
C GLU A 53 4.46 9.94 -2.05
N PRO A 54 4.68 8.77 -2.69
CA PRO A 54 4.94 7.52 -1.98
C PRO A 54 6.18 7.55 -1.06
N ARG A 55 7.19 8.37 -1.41
CA ARG A 55 8.36 8.60 -0.55
C ARG A 55 7.97 9.28 0.75
N VAL A 56 7.14 10.33 0.67
CA VAL A 56 6.71 11.12 1.84
C VAL A 56 5.86 10.27 2.76
N VAL A 57 4.93 9.49 2.18
CA VAL A 57 4.14 8.51 2.95
C VAL A 57 5.06 7.54 3.68
N SER A 58 6.01 6.90 2.98
CA SER A 58 6.90 5.93 3.62
C SER A 58 7.74 6.53 4.75
N ALA A 59 8.35 7.70 4.52
CA ALA A 59 9.22 8.33 5.51
C ALA A 59 8.43 8.91 6.70
N LEU A 60 7.37 9.69 6.44
CA LEU A 60 6.66 10.36 7.53
C LEU A 60 5.81 9.42 8.39
N SER A 61 5.40 8.28 7.83
CA SER A 61 4.57 7.30 8.54
C SER A 61 5.38 6.23 9.28
N PHE A 62 6.59 5.90 8.80
CA PHE A 62 7.37 4.76 9.30
C PHE A 62 8.81 5.09 9.74
N ASP A 63 9.36 6.26 9.39
CA ASP A 63 10.71 6.68 9.81
C ASP A 63 10.65 7.58 11.05
N ASN A 64 9.96 8.72 10.96
CA ASN A 64 9.81 9.67 12.07
C ASN A 64 8.43 9.62 12.75
N GLY A 65 7.48 8.87 12.18
CA GLY A 65 6.13 8.66 12.72
C GLY A 65 5.33 9.95 12.93
N ILE A 66 5.52 10.97 12.11
CA ILE A 66 4.74 12.22 12.12
C ILE A 66 3.32 11.99 11.61
N ASN A 67 3.17 11.17 10.57
CA ASN A 67 1.88 10.87 9.96
C ASN A 67 1.37 9.50 10.43
N PRO A 68 0.05 9.27 10.41
CA PRO A 68 -0.52 7.93 10.61
C PRO A 68 0.16 6.88 9.71
N PRO A 69 0.43 5.66 10.21
CA PRO A 69 0.04 5.14 11.52
C PRO A 69 1.01 5.49 12.66
N ASN A 70 1.87 6.49 12.49
CA ASN A 70 2.79 7.01 13.51
C ASN A 70 3.72 5.92 14.07
N ARG A 71 4.32 5.14 13.17
CA ARG A 71 5.28 4.09 13.52
C ARG A 71 6.70 4.61 13.33
N CYS A 72 7.55 4.38 14.33
CA CYS A 72 8.96 4.71 14.25
C CYS A 72 9.73 4.02 15.38
N SER A 73 11.06 3.89 15.24
CA SER A 73 11.90 3.53 16.38
C SER A 73 11.94 4.69 17.38
N LYS A 74 11.93 4.36 18.68
CA LYS A 74 11.89 5.33 19.80
C LYS A 74 12.94 6.45 19.75
N GLN A 75 14.07 6.21 19.09
CA GLN A 75 15.16 7.19 18.93
C GLN A 75 14.88 8.26 17.87
N PHE A 76 13.91 8.05 16.96
CA PHE A 76 13.59 8.97 15.86
C PHE A 76 12.26 9.70 16.05
N GLY A 77 11.43 9.30 17.03
CA GLY A 77 10.18 9.97 17.34
C GLY A 77 9.48 9.40 18.57
N ASN A 78 8.40 10.04 18.99
CA ASN A 78 7.60 9.64 20.16
C ASN A 78 6.56 8.55 19.80
N CYS A 79 6.98 7.53 19.06
CA CYS A 79 6.11 6.43 18.63
C CYS A 79 6.06 5.34 19.70
N THR A 80 4.89 4.71 19.84
CA THR A 80 4.69 3.59 20.77
C THR A 80 5.24 2.27 20.25
N ASP A 81 5.36 2.14 18.92
CA ASP A 81 5.83 0.94 18.21
C ASP A 81 6.39 1.33 16.83
N GLY A 82 7.20 0.45 16.23
CA GLY A 82 7.77 0.64 14.89
C GLY A 82 9.27 0.40 14.79
N ASN A 83 9.74 0.19 13.56
CA ASN A 83 11.16 0.11 13.23
C ASN A 83 11.51 0.94 11.99
N SER A 84 12.10 2.12 12.22
CA SER A 84 12.45 3.07 11.18
C SER A 84 13.48 2.54 10.17
N ALA A 85 14.34 1.61 10.61
CA ALA A 85 15.37 1.02 9.76
C ALA A 85 14.82 -0.02 8.77
N THR A 86 13.61 -0.53 8.99
CA THR A 86 13.04 -1.61 8.17
C THR A 86 11.67 -1.27 7.58
N GLU A 87 10.75 -0.73 8.40
CA GLU A 87 9.36 -0.50 7.99
C GLU A 87 9.23 0.53 6.87
N THR A 88 10.08 1.55 6.84
CA THR A 88 10.13 2.55 5.76
C THR A 88 10.35 1.91 4.39
N TYR A 89 11.27 0.93 4.29
CA TYR A 89 11.56 0.23 3.04
C TYR A 89 10.47 -0.76 2.66
N ILE A 90 9.88 -1.45 3.65
CA ILE A 90 8.75 -2.36 3.45
C ILE A 90 7.55 -1.59 2.91
N ALA A 91 7.21 -0.44 3.50
CA ALA A 91 6.13 0.43 3.05
C ALA A 91 6.37 0.93 1.62
N ALA A 92 7.58 1.42 1.32
CA ALA A 92 7.93 1.90 -0.02
C ALA A 92 7.81 0.79 -1.08
N HIS A 93 8.27 -0.42 -0.77
CA HIS A 93 8.17 -1.56 -1.67
C HIS A 93 6.71 -1.91 -1.98
N HIS A 94 5.84 -1.95 -0.98
CA HIS A 94 4.42 -2.22 -1.16
C HIS A 94 3.68 -1.12 -1.92
N LEU A 95 4.05 0.16 -1.73
CA LEU A 95 3.48 1.26 -2.51
C LEU A 95 3.81 1.12 -4.01
N ILE A 96 5.04 0.73 -4.35
CA ILE A 96 5.45 0.51 -5.74
C ILE A 96 4.67 -0.64 -6.37
N LEU A 97 4.50 -1.76 -5.66
CA LEU A 97 3.77 -2.91 -6.17
C LEU A 97 2.27 -2.62 -6.33
N SER A 98 1.68 -1.92 -5.36
CA SER A 98 0.28 -1.50 -5.42
C SER A 98 0.05 -0.55 -6.59
N HIS A 99 1.02 0.33 -6.87
CA HIS A 99 1.00 1.20 -8.05
C HIS A 99 1.00 0.38 -9.33
N ALA A 100 1.94 -0.57 -9.45
CA ALA A 100 2.06 -1.41 -10.63
C ALA A 100 0.79 -2.22 -10.90
N GLU A 101 0.18 -2.81 -9.86
CA GLU A 101 -1.05 -3.60 -9.99
C GLU A 101 -2.26 -2.75 -10.37
N ALA A 102 -2.41 -1.57 -9.77
CA ALA A 102 -3.48 -0.63 -10.14
C ALA A 102 -3.33 -0.17 -11.60
N VAL A 103 -2.11 0.16 -12.02
CA VAL A 103 -1.80 0.55 -13.42
C VAL A 103 -2.07 -0.60 -14.39
N LYS A 104 -1.66 -1.83 -14.04
CA LYS A 104 -1.94 -3.04 -14.84
C LYS A 104 -3.44 -3.24 -15.01
N THR A 105 -4.18 -3.22 -13.91
CA THR A 105 -5.65 -3.38 -13.92
C THR A 105 -6.33 -2.31 -14.76
N TYR A 106 -5.93 -1.04 -14.63
CA TYR A 106 -6.47 0.05 -15.43
C TYR A 106 -6.23 -0.19 -16.93
N ARG A 107 -5.02 -0.57 -17.32
CA ARG A 107 -4.63 -0.80 -18.72
C ARG A 107 -5.30 -2.03 -19.35
N GLU A 108 -5.51 -3.09 -18.58
CA GLU A 108 -6.06 -4.35 -19.11
C GLU A 108 -7.60 -4.37 -19.11
N LYS A 109 -8.25 -3.64 -18.19
CA LYS A 109 -9.71 -3.74 -18.00
C LYS A 109 -10.49 -2.45 -18.26
N TYR A 110 -9.85 -1.28 -18.20
CA TYR A 110 -10.56 0.02 -18.19
C TYR A 110 -10.06 1.04 -19.22
N LYS A 111 -9.02 0.71 -19.98
CA LYS A 111 -8.47 1.51 -21.08
C LYS A 111 -8.60 0.73 -22.38
#